data_AF-A0A5Q4T7Y6-F1
#
_entry.id   AF-A0A5Q4T7Y6-F1
#
_cell.length_a   1.000
_cell.length_b   1.000
_cell.length_c   1.000
_cell.angle_alpha   90.00
_cell.angle_beta   90.00
_cell.angle_gamma   90.00
#
_symmetry.space_group_name_H-M   'P 1'
#
loop_
_entity.id
_entity.type
_entity.pdbx_description
1 polymer ?
#
loop_
_entity_poly.entity_id
_entity_poly.type
_entity_poly.pdbx_seq_one_letter_code
_entity_poly.pdbx_strand_id
1 'polypeptide(L)'
;MGHRRDVPPTDWPGMEMTGLTRLTDDIYYGWIGGQSTPTFWHWCSAVAGLPAELTVSGGWRAAGTPAHTVVSRDPLHLEPSLLWSCCGTHGWVRGGQWTSA
;
A
#
# COMPACT_ATOMS: atom_id res chain seq x y z
N MET A 1 6.69 16.57 -12.61
CA MET A 1 6.42 17.07 -11.24
C MET A 1 6.59 15.89 -10.31
N GLY A 2 7.65 15.86 -9.51
CA GLY A 2 8.00 14.70 -8.70
C GLY A 2 7.02 14.51 -7.55
N HIS A 3 6.42 13.34 -7.45
CA HIS A 3 5.50 13.02 -6.36
C HIS A 3 6.25 13.03 -5.04
N ARG A 4 5.70 13.74 -4.06
CA ARG A 4 6.27 13.93 -2.73
C ARG A 4 5.50 13.05 -1.74
N ARG A 5 6.11 12.70 -0.59
CA ARG A 5 5.47 11.90 0.47
C ARG A 5 4.14 12.47 0.95
N ASP A 6 3.97 13.80 0.87
CA ASP A 6 2.76 14.53 1.22
C ASP A 6 1.65 14.48 0.16
N VAL A 7 1.84 13.72 -0.93
CA VAL A 7 0.77 13.36 -1.87
C VAL A 7 0.51 11.86 -1.76
N PRO A 8 -0.23 11.41 -0.73
CA PRO A 8 -0.54 10.00 -0.54
C PRO A 8 -1.44 9.45 -1.66
N PRO A 9 -1.56 8.12 -1.78
CA PRO A 9 -2.40 7.49 -2.81
C PRO A 9 -3.86 7.95 -2.83
N THR A 10 -4.39 8.39 -1.69
CA THR A 10 -5.75 8.95 -1.56
C THR A 10 -5.98 10.21 -2.40
N ASP A 11 -4.91 10.92 -2.73
CA ASP A 11 -4.95 12.22 -3.38
C ASP A 11 -4.59 12.13 -4.88
N TRP A 12 -4.37 10.91 -5.39
CA TRP A 12 -4.02 10.68 -6.78
C TRP A 12 -5.27 10.68 -7.67
N PRO A 13 -5.25 11.38 -8.82
CA PRO A 13 -6.36 11.34 -9.77
C PRO A 13 -6.69 9.91 -10.21
N GLY A 14 -7.96 9.52 -10.17
CA GLY A 14 -8.43 8.19 -10.57
C GLY A 14 -8.43 7.14 -9.44
N MET A 15 -7.95 7.49 -8.24
CA MET A 15 -8.02 6.62 -7.07
C MET A 15 -9.29 6.81 -6.22
N GLU A 16 -10.15 7.77 -6.58
CA GLU A 16 -11.33 8.16 -5.79
C GLU A 16 -12.30 6.99 -5.58
N MET A 17 -12.37 6.06 -6.54
CA MET A 17 -13.26 4.90 -6.48
C MET A 17 -12.66 3.67 -5.78
N THR A 18 -11.40 3.73 -5.33
CA THR A 18 -10.70 2.55 -4.78
C THR A 18 -10.91 2.35 -3.27
N GLY A 19 -11.60 3.29 -2.60
CA GLY A 19 -11.93 3.18 -1.17
C GLY A 19 -10.69 3.07 -0.29
N LEU A 20 -9.66 3.86 -0.59
CA LEU A 20 -8.37 3.77 0.09
C LEU A 20 -8.51 4.02 1.59
N THR A 21 -8.02 3.07 2.37
CA THR A 21 -7.98 3.13 3.82
C THR A 21 -6.53 3.28 4.27
N ARG A 22 -6.29 4.23 5.17
CA ARG A 22 -5.00 4.47 5.77
C ARG A 22 -4.75 3.47 6.90
N LEU A 23 -3.61 2.79 6.89
CA LEU A 23 -3.14 1.96 8.01
C LEU A 23 -2.11 2.69 8.86
N THR A 24 -1.17 3.39 8.21
CA THR A 24 -0.19 4.28 8.84
C THR A 24 0.00 5.51 7.95
N ASP A 25 0.82 6.48 8.37
CA ASP A 25 1.16 7.62 7.51
C ASP A 25 1.87 7.20 6.21
N ASP A 26 2.44 5.99 6.18
CA ASP A 26 3.23 5.46 5.07
C ASP A 26 2.62 4.21 4.42
N ILE A 27 1.46 3.74 4.86
CA ILE A 27 0.84 2.49 4.36
C ILE A 27 -0.67 2.68 4.19
N TYR A 28 -1.14 2.38 2.99
CA TYR A 28 -2.54 2.43 2.59
C TYR A 28 -2.95 1.12 1.93
N TYR A 29 -4.24 0.79 1.95
CA TYR A 29 -4.79 -0.30 1.15
C TYR A 29 -6.12 0.10 0.50
N GLY A 30 -6.51 -0.61 -0.55
CA GLY A 30 -7.77 -0.40 -1.25
C GLY A 30 -8.12 -1.55 -2.17
N TRP A 31 -9.34 -1.53 -2.71
CA TRP A 31 -9.89 -2.62 -3.53
C TRP A 31 -10.01 -2.15 -4.97
N ILE A 32 -9.01 -2.44 -5.80
CA ILE A 32 -8.99 -2.00 -7.19
C ILE A 32 -9.82 -2.94 -8.07
N GLY A 33 -10.72 -2.37 -8.89
CA GLY A 33 -11.31 -3.06 -10.03
C GLY A 33 -12.07 -4.35 -9.69
N GLY A 34 -12.67 -4.44 -8.49
CA GLY A 34 -13.41 -5.62 -8.05
C GLY A 34 -12.56 -6.84 -7.69
N GLN A 35 -11.25 -6.65 -7.48
CA GLN A 35 -10.35 -7.73 -7.07
C GLN A 35 -10.79 -8.39 -5.75
N SER A 36 -10.53 -9.69 -5.62
CA SER A 36 -10.83 -10.47 -4.41
C SER A 36 -9.83 -10.25 -3.28
N THR A 37 -8.70 -9.58 -3.57
CA THR A 37 -7.67 -9.20 -2.60
C THR A 37 -7.40 -7.70 -2.69
N PRO A 38 -7.00 -7.06 -1.59
CA PRO A 38 -6.65 -5.64 -1.60
C PRO A 38 -5.28 -5.41 -2.25
N THR A 39 -5.13 -4.23 -2.85
CA THR A 39 -3.83 -3.67 -3.20
C THR A 39 -3.35 -2.82 -2.04
N PHE A 40 -2.06 -2.89 -1.73
CA PHE A 40 -1.41 -2.04 -0.75
C PHE A 40 -0.45 -1.07 -1.40
N TRP A 41 -0.30 0.10 -0.80
CA TRP A 41 0.71 1.08 -1.14
C TRP A 41 1.53 1.36 0.10
N HIS A 42 2.85 1.42 -0.07
CA HIS A 42 3.72 1.94 0.97
C HIS A 42 4.67 3.01 0.42
N TRP A 43 5.07 3.95 1.28
CA TRP A 43 6.14 4.87 0.98
C TRP A 43 7.48 4.18 1.21
N CYS A 44 8.34 4.21 0.19
CA CYS A 44 9.63 3.55 0.21
C CYS A 44 10.75 4.60 0.09
N SER A 45 11.41 4.90 1.21
CA SER A 45 12.52 5.87 1.22
C SER A 45 13.70 5.44 0.37
N ALA A 46 13.94 4.13 0.22
CA ALA A 46 15.02 3.59 -0.61
C ALA A 46 14.87 3.91 -2.10
N VAL A 47 13.65 4.23 -2.54
CA VAL A 47 13.36 4.62 -3.94
C VAL A 47 12.81 6.04 -4.04
N ALA A 48 12.60 6.71 -2.91
CA ALA A 48 12.25 8.12 -2.87
C ALA A 48 13.43 8.94 -3.40
N GLY A 49 13.20 9.75 -4.43
CA GLY A 49 14.25 10.56 -5.06
C GLY A 49 15.01 9.86 -6.19
N LEU A 50 14.69 8.61 -6.53
CA LEU A 50 15.09 8.06 -7.83
C LEU A 50 14.38 8.81 -8.97
N PRO A 51 14.98 8.86 -10.18
CA PRO A 51 14.37 9.48 -11.34
C PRO A 51 12.93 9.00 -11.56
N ALA A 52 12.05 9.88 -12.04
CA ALA A 52 10.63 9.60 -12.18
C ALA A 52 10.37 8.41 -13.12
N GLU A 53 11.22 8.19 -14.12
CA GLU A 53 11.19 7.02 -15.00
C GLU A 53 11.41 5.68 -14.28
N LEU A 54 11.94 5.68 -13.06
CA LEU A 54 12.17 4.48 -12.23
C LEU A 54 11.18 4.34 -11.06
N THR A 55 10.28 5.31 -10.87
CA THR A 55 9.31 5.30 -9.76
C THR A 55 7.90 5.54 -10.28
N VAL A 56 6.95 4.70 -9.85
CA VAL A 56 5.56 4.84 -10.30
C VAL A 56 4.92 6.11 -9.70
N SER A 57 5.38 6.56 -8.52
CA SER A 57 4.87 7.77 -7.85
C SER A 57 5.86 8.33 -6.82
N GLY A 58 7.08 8.69 -7.24
CA GLY A 58 8.05 9.49 -6.45
C GLY A 58 8.53 8.90 -5.12
N GLY A 59 8.23 7.63 -4.87
CA GLY A 59 8.59 6.91 -3.63
C GLY A 59 7.52 5.92 -3.18
N TRP A 60 6.25 6.11 -3.59
CA TRP A 60 5.20 5.13 -3.33
C TRP A 60 5.32 3.89 -4.21
N ARG A 61 5.10 2.73 -3.61
CA ARG A 61 5.15 1.41 -4.25
C ARG A 61 3.85 0.67 -3.99
N ALA A 62 3.19 0.25 -5.07
CA ALA A 62 2.01 -0.61 -5.01
C ALA A 62 2.40 -2.09 -5.00
N ALA A 63 1.65 -2.91 -4.26
CA ALA A 63 1.71 -4.36 -4.32
C ALA A 63 0.31 -4.94 -4.15
N GLY A 64 -0.12 -5.73 -5.13
CA GLY A 64 -1.28 -6.60 -4.97
C GLY A 64 -0.96 -7.75 -4.00
N THR A 65 -1.99 -8.34 -3.41
CA THR A 65 -1.83 -9.44 -2.42
C THR A 65 -2.47 -10.76 -2.88
N PRO A 66 -2.24 -11.23 -4.12
CA PRO A 66 -2.89 -12.44 -4.63
C PRO A 66 -2.45 -13.73 -3.92
N ALA A 67 -1.29 -13.71 -3.25
CA ALA A 67 -0.78 -14.82 -2.47
C ALA A 67 -1.29 -14.80 -1.00
N HIS A 68 -2.08 -13.81 -0.63
CA HIS A 68 -2.60 -13.64 0.72
C HIS A 68 -4.05 -14.09 0.83
N THR A 69 -4.40 -14.58 2.01
CA THR A 69 -5.76 -14.88 2.41
C THR A 69 -6.35 -13.68 3.14
N VAL A 70 -7.48 -13.19 2.64
CA VAL A 70 -8.31 -12.21 3.35
C VAL A 70 -9.16 -12.97 4.36
N VAL A 71 -8.78 -12.91 5.64
CA VAL A 71 -9.50 -13.54 6.75
C VAL A 71 -10.78 -12.76 7.08
N SER A 72 -10.70 -11.43 7.04
CA SER A 72 -11.84 -10.52 7.20
C SER A 72 -11.64 -9.30 6.29
N ARG A 73 -12.73 -8.80 5.70
CA ARG A 73 -12.70 -7.58 4.87
C ARG A 73 -12.85 -6.29 5.69
N ASP A 74 -13.66 -6.32 6.74
CA ASP A 74 -13.96 -5.15 7.56
C ASP A 74 -14.20 -5.55 9.03
N PRO A 75 -13.30 -5.19 9.96
CA PRO A 75 -12.01 -4.55 9.70
C PRO A 75 -11.06 -5.54 8.99
N LEU A 76 -10.14 -5.03 8.16
CA LEU A 76 -9.27 -5.87 7.35
C LEU A 76 -8.37 -6.77 8.21
N HIS A 77 -8.36 -8.07 7.91
CA HIS A 77 -7.39 -9.04 8.40
C HIS A 77 -6.84 -9.83 7.22
N LEU A 78 -5.53 -9.77 7.03
CA LEU A 78 -4.81 -10.46 5.96
C LEU A 78 -3.73 -11.40 6.56
N GLU A 79 -3.61 -12.62 6.02
CA GLU A 79 -2.55 -13.57 6.36
C GLU A 79 -1.92 -14.16 5.09
N PRO A 80 -0.60 -14.46 5.06
CA PRO A 80 0.39 -14.19 6.09
C PRO A 80 0.75 -12.68 6.15
N SER A 81 1.84 -12.32 6.84
CA SER A 81 2.38 -10.96 6.83
C SER A 81 2.71 -10.45 5.42
N LEU A 82 2.74 -9.13 5.26
CA LEU A 82 3.21 -8.43 4.07
C LEU A 82 4.69 -8.12 4.18
N LEU A 83 5.47 -8.41 3.14
CA LEU A 83 6.88 -8.04 3.03
C LEU A 83 7.11 -7.27 1.72
N TRP A 84 7.65 -6.06 1.84
CA TRP A 84 8.16 -5.31 0.70
C TRP A 84 9.67 -5.50 0.58
N SER A 85 10.08 -6.31 -0.39
CA SER A 85 11.50 -6.62 -0.64
C SER A 85 12.34 -5.39 -1.03
N CYS A 86 11.74 -4.30 -1.49
CA CYS A 86 12.47 -3.09 -1.87
C CYS A 86 13.09 -2.32 -0.70
N CYS A 87 12.55 -2.45 0.52
CA CYS A 87 13.08 -1.76 1.70
C CYS A 87 13.00 -2.56 3.00
N GLY A 88 12.47 -3.78 2.97
CA GLY A 88 12.33 -4.64 4.14
C GLY A 88 11.14 -4.30 5.04
N THR A 89 10.25 -3.36 4.66
CA THR A 89 9.01 -3.11 5.40
C THR A 89 8.21 -4.42 5.50
N HIS A 90 8.03 -4.89 6.73
CA HIS A 90 7.42 -6.19 7.04
C HIS A 90 6.45 -6.04 8.22
N GLY A 91 5.26 -6.63 8.10
CA GLY A 91 4.28 -6.62 9.18
C GLY A 91 2.96 -7.30 8.82
N TRP A 92 2.02 -7.28 9.75
CA TRP A 92 0.69 -7.86 9.63
C TRP A 92 -0.38 -6.80 9.54
N VAL A 93 -1.50 -7.17 8.92
CA VAL A 93 -2.75 -6.40 8.96
C VAL A 93 -3.79 -7.23 9.68
N ARG A 94 -4.17 -6.80 10.88
CA ARG A 94 -5.12 -7.51 11.75
C ARG A 94 -6.05 -6.49 12.39
N GLY A 95 -7.36 -6.73 12.30
CA GLY A 95 -8.35 -5.80 12.86
C GLY A 95 -8.25 -4.38 12.28
N GLY A 96 -7.87 -4.25 11.00
CA GLY A 96 -7.73 -2.96 10.33
C GLY A 96 -6.52 -2.14 10.79
N GLN A 97 -5.57 -2.77 11.49
CA GLN A 97 -4.37 -2.13 12.01
C GLN A 97 -3.13 -2.78 11.43
N TRP A 98 -2.09 -1.97 11.20
CA TRP A 98 -0.75 -2.45 10.86
C TRP A 98 0.03 -2.77 12.13
N THR A 99 0.75 -3.88 12.15
CA THR A 99 1.71 -4.24 13.19
C THR A 99 3.03 -4.65 12.53
N SER A 100 4.10 -3.94 12.80
CA SER A 100 5.43 -4.27 12.27
C SER A 100 5.95 -5.60 12.86
N ALA A 101 6.75 -6.32 12.05
CA ALA A 101 7.50 -7.51 12.46
C ALA A 101 8.76 -7.19 13.27
#